data_AF-A0A385T8I6-F1
#
_entry.id   AF-A0A385T8I6-F1
#
_cell.length_a   1.000
_cell.length_b   1.000
_cell.length_c   1.000
_cell.angle_alpha   90.00
_cell.angle_beta   90.00
_cell.angle_gamma   90.00
#
_symmetry.space_group_name_H-M   'P 1'
#
loop_
_entity.id
_entity.type
_entity.pdbx_description
1 polymer ?
#
loop_
_entity_poly.entity_id
_entity_poly.type
_entity_poly.pdbx_seq_one_letter_code
_entity_poly.pdbx_strand_id
1 'polypeptide(L)'
;MYLTIIEGTVEEFETIEDVIDHIQSNVYFEVDQTALRWKLEHMNLNESVKLRNDCMVVKCLNQDEIKERADQMFEKVANQARKNGSVSISWVQNVFRLDYYTSATIVDRMEDEKICERYKGESHRKIIG
;
A
#
# COMPACT_ATOMS: atom_id res chain seq x y z
N MET A 1 3.12 -6.41 6.84
CA MET A 1 4.45 -6.07 6.29
C MET A 1 4.89 -4.70 6.80
N TYR A 2 6.19 -4.44 6.83
CA TYR A 2 6.79 -3.16 7.20
C TYR A 2 7.73 -2.68 6.09
N LEU A 3 7.71 -1.38 5.83
CA LEU A 3 8.70 -0.70 5.02
C LEU A 3 9.59 0.12 5.93
N THR A 4 10.90 0.04 5.76
CA THR A 4 11.83 0.99 6.35
C THR A 4 12.27 1.96 5.27
N ILE A 5 12.44 3.22 5.67
CA ILE A 5 13.01 4.28 4.83
C ILE A 5 14.18 4.86 5.60
N ILE A 6 15.41 4.55 5.18
CA ILE A 6 16.65 5.00 5.81
C ILE A 6 17.49 5.73 4.76
N GLU A 7 17.75 7.02 4.97
CA GLU A 7 18.53 7.88 4.06
C GLU A 7 18.00 7.88 2.60
N GLY A 8 16.69 7.65 2.43
CA GLY A 8 16.03 7.58 1.13
C GLY A 8 15.99 6.19 0.48
N THR A 9 16.66 5.19 1.08
CA THR A 9 16.57 3.78 0.69
C THR A 9 15.34 3.16 1.31
N VAL A 10 14.57 2.39 0.51
CA VAL A 10 13.38 1.68 0.96
C VAL A 10 13.64 0.18 1.00
N GLU A 11 13.38 -0.47 2.13
CA GLU A 11 13.49 -1.92 2.29
C GLU A 11 12.22 -2.51 2.94
N GLU A 12 11.88 -3.73 2.53
CA GLU A 12 10.67 -4.47 2.91
C GLU A 12 10.97 -5.59 3.91
N PHE A 13 10.14 -5.71 4.95
CA PHE A 13 10.28 -6.71 6.01
C PHE A 13 8.93 -7.30 6.41
N GLU A 14 8.92 -8.61 6.67
CA GLU A 14 7.72 -9.31 7.12
C GLU A 14 7.53 -9.24 8.64
N THR A 15 8.64 -9.23 9.39
CA THR A 15 8.62 -9.29 10.86
C THR A 15 9.11 -7.99 11.49
N ILE A 16 8.67 -7.75 12.73
CA ILE A 16 9.12 -6.61 13.53
C ILE A 16 10.60 -6.76 13.91
N GLU A 17 11.05 -8.00 14.15
CA GLU A 17 12.43 -8.26 14.55
C GLU A 17 13.40 -7.90 13.41
N ASP A 18 13.10 -8.29 12.16
CA ASP A 18 13.94 -7.92 11.02
C ASP A 18 14.01 -6.41 10.81
N VAL A 19 12.90 -5.69 11.06
CA VAL A 19 12.88 -4.22 11.02
C VAL A 19 13.81 -3.63 12.08
N ILE A 20 13.74 -4.13 13.32
CA ILE A 20 14.57 -3.64 14.42
C ILE A 20 16.04 -3.91 14.12
N ASP A 21 16.39 -5.13 13.72
CA ASP A 21 17.74 -5.55 13.38
C ASP A 21 18.32 -4.72 12.22
N HIS A 22 17.51 -4.49 11.18
CA HIS A 22 17.89 -3.65 10.04
C HIS A 22 18.16 -2.19 10.49
N ILE A 23 17.25 -1.60 11.28
CA ILE A 23 17.43 -0.23 11.77
C ILE A 23 18.71 -0.13 12.60
N GLN A 24 18.93 -1.03 13.55
CA GLN A 24 20.10 -0.99 14.41
C GLN A 24 21.42 -1.17 13.67
N SER A 25 21.42 -1.95 12.59
CA SER A 25 22.60 -2.17 11.77
C SER A 25 22.94 -0.98 10.87
N ASN A 26 21.94 -0.15 10.54
CA ASN A 26 22.08 0.91 9.53
C ASN A 26 21.98 2.33 10.09
N VAL A 27 21.61 2.52 11.36
CA VAL A 27 21.52 3.85 11.97
C VAL A 27 22.63 4.13 12.98
N TYR A 28 23.16 5.35 12.95
CA TYR A 28 24.22 5.81 13.86
C TYR A 28 23.69 6.45 15.16
N PHE A 29 22.47 6.11 15.59
CA PHE A 29 21.87 6.64 16.81
C PHE A 29 21.31 5.52 17.68
N GLU A 30 21.25 5.75 18.99
CA GLU A 30 20.70 4.79 19.93
C GLU A 30 19.18 4.67 19.75
N VAL A 31 18.70 3.44 19.58
CA VAL A 31 17.28 3.12 19.44
C VAL A 31 16.86 2.29 20.64
N ASP A 32 15.86 2.77 21.37
CA ASP A 32 15.17 1.97 22.38
C ASP A 32 14.33 0.89 21.67
N GLN A 33 14.89 -0.33 21.61
CA GLN A 33 14.26 -1.49 20.99
C GLN A 33 12.89 -1.81 21.61
N THR A 34 12.74 -1.62 22.93
CA THR A 34 11.51 -2.01 23.64
C THR A 34 10.39 -1.05 23.28
N ALA A 35 10.69 0.26 23.30
CA ALA A 35 9.74 1.28 22.86
C ALA A 35 9.40 1.15 21.37
N LEU A 36 10.40 0.86 20.52
CA LEU A 36 10.19 0.66 19.09
C LEU A 36 9.29 -0.55 18.81
N ARG A 37 9.61 -1.72 19.39
CA ARG A 37 8.81 -2.94 19.23
C ARG A 37 7.36 -2.69 19.61
N TRP A 38 7.12 -2.15 20.81
CA TRP A 38 5.77 -1.84 21.28
C TRP A 38 5.04 -0.93 20.30
N LYS A 39 5.72 0.10 19.78
CA LYS A 39 5.12 1.01 18.81
C LYS A 39 4.75 0.31 17.50
N LEU A 40 5.64 -0.51 16.94
CA LEU A 40 5.40 -1.24 15.70
C LEU A 40 4.26 -2.26 15.82
N GLU A 41 4.16 -2.96 16.96
CA GLU A 41 3.06 -3.88 17.26
C GLU A 41 1.69 -3.18 17.23
N HIS A 42 1.64 -1.95 17.75
CA HIS A 42 0.41 -1.18 17.89
C HIS A 42 0.11 -0.25 16.70
N MET A 43 0.94 -0.26 15.65
CA MET A 43 0.67 0.52 14.44
C MET A 43 -0.57 -0.01 13.72
N ASN A 44 -1.39 0.92 13.26
CA ASN A 44 -2.45 0.65 12.31
C ASN A 44 -1.89 0.51 10.89
N LEU A 45 -2.69 -0.05 9.98
CA LEU A 45 -2.34 -0.13 8.58
C LEU A 45 -2.17 1.27 7.96
N ASN A 46 -1.13 1.45 7.15
CA ASN A 46 -0.69 2.73 6.55
C ASN A 46 -0.24 3.79 7.57
N GLU A 47 -0.10 3.41 8.84
CA GLU A 47 0.54 4.27 9.83
C GLU A 47 2.04 4.29 9.60
N SER A 48 2.69 5.38 9.99
CA SER A 48 4.14 5.53 9.93
C SER A 48 4.71 6.00 11.26
N VAL A 49 5.84 5.42 11.64
CA VAL A 49 6.64 5.84 12.78
C VAL A 49 7.92 6.48 12.27
N LYS A 50 8.05 7.78 12.51
CA LYS A 50 9.30 8.50 12.25
C LYS A 50 10.20 8.41 13.48
N LEU A 51 11.40 7.84 13.32
CA LEU A 51 12.41 7.76 14.39
C LEU A 51 13.34 8.97 14.34
N ARG A 52 13.75 9.37 13.13
CA ARG A 52 14.60 10.55 12.86
C ARG A 52 14.22 11.17 11.52
N ASN A 53 14.80 12.31 11.17
CA ASN A 53 14.59 13.02 9.91
C ASN A 53 14.73 12.14 8.65
N ASP A 54 15.58 11.14 8.72
CA ASP A 54 16.01 10.23 7.65
C ASP A 54 15.66 8.76 7.93
N CYS A 55 14.91 8.48 9.00
CA CYS A 55 14.54 7.11 9.38
C CYS A 55 13.04 7.03 9.71
N MET A 56 12.30 6.25 8.91
CA MET A 56 10.87 6.03 9.07
C MET A 56 10.51 4.57 8.84
N VAL A 57 9.54 4.07 9.60
CA VAL A 57 8.92 2.76 9.39
C VAL A 57 7.46 2.96 9.01
N VAL A 58 6.96 2.24 8.01
CA VAL A 58 5.57 2.29 7.56
C VAL A 58 4.98 0.89 7.62
N LYS A 59 3.80 0.73 8.22
CA LYS A 59 3.07 -0.55 8.22
C LYS A 59 2.16 -0.63 7.00
N CYS A 60 2.28 -1.71 6.24
CA CYS A 60 1.54 -1.91 5.00
C CYS A 60 1.09 -3.37 4.85
N LEU A 61 0.17 -3.60 3.92
CA LEU A 61 -0.25 -4.94 3.54
C LEU A 61 0.87 -5.61 2.73
N ASN A 62 1.10 -6.90 2.94
CA ASN A 62 1.94 -7.69 2.04
C ASN A 62 1.19 -7.97 0.72
N GLN A 63 1.89 -8.56 -0.26
CA GLN A 63 1.33 -8.83 -1.58
C GLN A 63 0.10 -9.77 -1.55
N ASP A 64 0.11 -10.78 -0.67
CA ASP A 64 -1.00 -11.73 -0.54
C ASP A 64 -2.25 -11.06 0.07
N GLU A 65 -2.07 -10.25 1.10
CA GLU A 65 -3.15 -9.47 1.72
C GLU A 65 -3.72 -8.43 0.75
N ILE A 66 -2.88 -7.77 -0.04
CA ILE A 66 -3.30 -6.85 -1.10
C ILE A 66 -4.18 -7.59 -2.11
N LYS A 67 -3.71 -8.77 -2.56
CA LYS A 67 -4.42 -9.57 -3.56
C LYS A 67 -5.75 -10.09 -3.03
N GLU A 68 -5.76 -10.66 -1.83
CA GLU A 68 -6.99 -11.15 -1.19
C GLU A 68 -8.01 -10.02 -1.04
N ARG A 69 -7.59 -8.87 -0.54
CA ARG A 69 -8.48 -7.70 -0.38
C ARG A 69 -8.97 -7.17 -1.71
N ALA A 70 -8.11 -7.16 -2.74
CA ALA A 70 -8.49 -6.77 -4.09
C ALA A 70 -9.54 -7.73 -4.66
N ASP A 71 -9.36 -9.03 -4.51
CA ASP A 71 -10.30 -10.07 -4.98
C ASP A 71 -11.67 -9.95 -4.31
N GLN A 72 -11.70 -9.72 -2.99
CA GLN A 72 -12.94 -9.50 -2.23
C GLN A 72 -13.71 -8.26 -2.70
N MET A 73 -13.00 -7.22 -3.15
CA MET A 73 -13.59 -5.94 -3.54
C MET A 73 -13.85 -5.81 -5.04
N PHE A 74 -13.23 -6.66 -5.85
CA PHE A 74 -13.16 -6.52 -7.31
C PHE A 74 -14.53 -6.32 -7.96
N GLU A 75 -15.46 -7.26 -7.74
CA GLU A 75 -16.80 -7.21 -8.35
C GLU A 75 -17.57 -5.95 -7.97
N LYS A 76 -17.43 -5.51 -6.71
CA LYS A 76 -18.10 -4.30 -6.23
C LYS A 76 -17.55 -3.06 -6.93
N VAL A 77 -16.23 -2.97 -7.08
CA VAL A 77 -15.57 -1.85 -7.78
C VAL A 77 -15.91 -1.87 -9.26
N ALA A 78 -15.78 -3.01 -9.93
CA ALA A 78 -16.06 -3.15 -11.36
C ALA A 78 -17.50 -2.76 -11.71
N ASN A 79 -18.48 -3.23 -10.92
CA ASN A 79 -19.88 -2.89 -11.14
C ASN A 79 -20.19 -1.41 -10.92
N GLN A 80 -19.57 -0.77 -9.93
CA GLN A 80 -19.75 0.66 -9.73
C GLN A 80 -19.03 1.49 -10.81
N ALA A 81 -17.87 1.04 -11.27
CA ALA A 81 -17.14 1.68 -12.35
C ALA A 81 -17.92 1.65 -13.66
N ARG A 82 -18.57 0.51 -14.00
CA ARG A 82 -19.48 0.40 -15.16
C ARG A 82 -20.60 1.44 -15.14
N LYS A 83 -21.18 1.70 -13.95
CA LYS A 83 -22.19 2.75 -13.78
C LYS A 83 -21.61 4.17 -13.91
N ASN A 84 -20.39 4.36 -13.44
CA ASN A 84 -19.68 5.65 -13.51
C ASN A 84 -19.12 5.96 -14.91
N GLY A 85 -18.93 4.95 -15.76
CA GLY A 85 -18.37 5.06 -17.11
C GLY A 85 -16.84 5.25 -17.16
N SER A 86 -16.19 5.42 -16.00
CA SER A 86 -14.74 5.52 -15.88
C SER A 86 -14.23 5.03 -14.52
N VAL A 87 -12.94 4.71 -14.45
CA VAL A 87 -12.25 4.28 -13.23
C VAL A 87 -10.87 4.91 -13.15
N SER A 88 -10.44 5.26 -11.94
CA SER A 88 -9.05 5.67 -11.65
C SER A 88 -8.67 5.20 -10.26
N ILE A 89 -7.37 5.02 -9.99
CA ILE A 89 -6.88 4.55 -8.69
C ILE A 89 -7.39 5.46 -7.56
N SER A 90 -7.25 6.78 -7.73
CA SER A 90 -7.73 7.77 -6.75
C SER A 90 -9.24 7.73 -6.53
N TRP A 91 -10.03 7.47 -7.57
CA TRP A 91 -11.47 7.28 -7.42
C TRP A 91 -11.80 6.04 -6.59
N VAL A 92 -11.11 4.92 -6.83
CA VAL A 92 -11.30 3.68 -6.03
C VAL A 92 -10.95 3.93 -4.56
N GLN A 93 -9.81 4.57 -4.29
CA GLN A 93 -9.39 4.92 -2.93
C GLN A 93 -10.46 5.75 -2.21
N ASN A 94 -11.00 6.78 -2.87
CA ASN A 94 -11.96 7.69 -2.26
C ASN A 94 -13.35 7.06 -2.05
N VAL A 95 -13.86 6.34 -3.05
CA VAL A 95 -15.22 5.75 -3.01
C VAL A 95 -15.27 4.52 -2.10
N PHE A 96 -14.23 3.68 -2.12
CA PHE A 96 -14.22 2.40 -1.40
C PHE A 96 -13.34 2.41 -0.15
N ARG A 97 -12.68 3.54 0.15
CA ARG A 97 -11.76 3.69 1.30
C ARG A 97 -10.69 2.61 1.31
N LEU A 98 -10.13 2.34 0.13
CA LEU A 98 -9.03 1.40 -0.07
C LEU A 98 -7.70 2.14 -0.14
N ASP A 99 -6.61 1.45 0.23
CA ASP A 99 -5.26 1.95 0.06
C ASP A 99 -4.86 1.98 -1.43
N TYR A 100 -3.72 2.62 -1.70
CA TYR A 100 -3.23 2.79 -3.07
C TYR A 100 -2.96 1.45 -3.76
N TYR A 101 -2.27 0.53 -3.09
CA TYR A 101 -1.84 -0.73 -3.70
C TYR A 101 -3.02 -1.65 -4.00
N THR A 102 -3.95 -1.79 -3.05
CA THR A 102 -5.20 -2.53 -3.31
C THR A 102 -5.98 -1.90 -4.47
N SER A 103 -6.06 -0.57 -4.52
CA SER A 103 -6.77 0.13 -5.60
C SER A 103 -6.08 -0.03 -6.96
N ALA A 104 -4.74 0.02 -6.99
CA ALA A 104 -3.96 -0.20 -8.20
C ALA A 104 -4.16 -1.63 -8.72
N THR A 105 -4.01 -2.64 -7.87
CA THR A 105 -4.24 -4.05 -8.21
C THR A 105 -5.62 -4.30 -8.81
N ILE A 106 -6.67 -3.71 -8.24
CA ILE A 106 -8.03 -3.82 -8.79
C ILE A 106 -8.11 -3.22 -10.20
N VAL A 107 -7.55 -2.01 -10.38
CA VAL A 107 -7.65 -1.31 -11.68
C VAL A 107 -6.80 -1.98 -12.75
N ASP A 108 -5.62 -2.48 -12.40
CA ASP A 108 -4.76 -3.23 -13.32
C ASP A 108 -5.45 -4.53 -13.75
N ARG A 109 -6.08 -5.25 -12.81
CA ARG A 109 -6.92 -6.40 -13.13
C ARG A 109 -8.10 -6.04 -14.05
N MET A 110 -8.73 -4.88 -13.87
CA MET A 110 -9.78 -4.41 -14.78
C MET A 110 -9.26 -4.14 -16.21
N GLU A 111 -8.01 -3.70 -16.37
CA GLU A 111 -7.38 -3.58 -17.68
C GLU A 111 -7.12 -4.95 -18.31
N ASP A 112 -6.57 -5.88 -17.52
CA ASP A 112 -6.24 -7.24 -17.98
C ASP A 112 -7.48 -8.02 -18.41
N GLU A 113 -8.58 -7.90 -17.65
CA GLU A 113 -9.88 -8.47 -17.97
C GLU A 113 -10.65 -7.68 -19.04
N LYS A 114 -10.05 -6.63 -19.62
CA LYS A 114 -10.64 -5.78 -20.67
C LYS A 114 -11.97 -5.14 -20.27
N ILE A 115 -12.13 -4.80 -19.00
CA ILE A 115 -13.27 -4.06 -18.47
C ILE A 115 -13.08 -2.56 -18.70
N CYS A 116 -11.84 -2.06 -18.65
CA CYS A 116 -11.50 -0.67 -18.93
C CYS A 116 -10.38 -0.56 -19.98
N GLU A 117 -10.28 0.62 -20.59
CA GLU A 117 -9.18 0.93 -21.49
C GLU A 117 -7.84 0.94 -20.75
N ARG A 118 -6.77 0.56 -21.47
CA ARG A 118 -5.39 0.72 -20.99
C ARG A 118 -5.09 2.16 -20.62
N TYR A 119 -4.25 2.34 -19.61
CA TYR A 119 -3.76 3.65 -19.23
C TYR A 119 -3.00 4.34 -20.38
N LYS A 120 -3.37 5.60 -20.66
CA LYS A 120 -2.80 6.43 -21.75
C LYS A 120 -1.96 7.61 -21.25
N GLY A 121 -1.61 7.66 -19.97
CA GLY A 121 -0.76 8.70 -19.39
C GLY A 121 -1.49 9.95 -18.87
N GLU A 122 -2.77 10.16 -19.21
CA GLU A 122 -3.56 11.28 -18.69
C GLU A 122 -4.91 10.81 -18.13
N SER A 123 -5.01 10.79 -16.80
CA SER A 123 -6.27 10.62 -16.06
C SER A 123 -7.06 9.33 -16.34
N HIS A 124 -8.33 9.33 -15.94
CA HIS A 124 -9.20 8.17 -15.72
C HIS A 124 -9.30 7.24 -16.93
N ARG A 125 -9.40 5.93 -16.67
CA ARG A 125 -9.62 4.89 -17.68
C ARG A 125 -11.11 4.80 -17.99
N LYS A 126 -11.46 4.82 -19.27
CA LYS A 126 -12.85 4.64 -19.70
C LYS A 126 -13.27 3.18 -19.56
N ILE A 127 -14.51 2.94 -19.16
CA ILE A 127 -15.06 1.58 -19.18
C ILE A 127 -15.42 1.19 -20.60
N ILE A 128 -15.07 -0.04 -20.96
CA ILE A 128 -15.43 -0.66 -22.23
C ILE A 128 -16.87 -1.17 -22.08
N GLY A 129 -17.76 -0.67 -22.92
CA GLY A 129 -19.19 -1.01 -22.95
C GLY A 129 -19.47 -2.31 -23.69
#